data_AF-A0A7S3LZZ2-F1
#
_entry.id   AF-A0A7S3LZZ2-F1
#
_cell.length_a   1.000
_cell.length_b   1.000
_cell.length_c   1.000
_cell.angle_alpha   90.00
_cell.angle_beta   90.00
_cell.angle_gamma   90.00
#
_symmetry.space_group_name_H-M   'P 1'
#
loop_
_entity.id
_entity.type
_entity.pdbx_description
1 polymer ?
#
loop_
_entity_poly.entity_id
_entity_poly.type
_entity_poly.pdbx_seq_one_letter_code
_entity_poly.pdbx_strand_id
1 'polypeptide(L)'
;ENYLEQYKVSPPGSHQGPILNSCTDIGLDPSLLCTGHGRCKDWFDPLPLDSKRPAPLGPSFCECDRDWTGPECDIQRKSQFTAFVLSMFFGMFGADMFYLGWFGLGVAKLCTLGGLGVWWIFDVARIGSSPVSTVDSFRVAADVEHWAFVLCFLSFTAVLAFGLSIWSINREQVKKAREILILRTESQVSAVSYGSMMSSWGQQPLMKQP
;
A
#
# COMPACT_ATOMS: atom_id res chain seq x y z
N GLU A 1 2.55 -28.63 -17.21
CA GLU A 1 2.94 -28.23 -18.58
C GLU A 1 4.44 -27.96 -18.60
N ASN A 2 5.10 -28.13 -19.76
CA ASN A 2 6.55 -27.97 -19.87
C ASN A 2 6.89 -26.53 -20.28
N TYR A 3 7.56 -25.79 -19.39
CA TYR A 3 7.96 -24.38 -19.60
C TYR A 3 8.71 -24.16 -20.92
N LEU A 4 9.56 -25.12 -21.31
CA LEU A 4 10.39 -25.03 -22.51
C LEU A 4 9.57 -25.11 -23.80
N GLU A 5 8.33 -25.58 -23.75
CA GLU A 5 7.43 -25.63 -24.91
C GLU A 5 6.44 -24.47 -24.92
N GLN A 6 5.97 -24.05 -23.74
CA GLN A 6 4.99 -22.98 -23.58
C GLN A 6 5.53 -21.61 -24.02
N TYR A 7 6.82 -21.35 -23.81
CA TYR A 7 7.44 -20.04 -24.03
C TYR A 7 8.42 -20.02 -25.22
N LYS A 8 8.29 -20.97 -26.16
CA LYS A 8 9.10 -20.92 -27.38
C LYS A 8 8.73 -19.70 -28.21
N VAL A 9 9.73 -19.05 -28.77
CA VAL A 9 9.57 -17.84 -29.58
C VAL A 9 10.10 -18.09 -30.98
N SER A 10 9.48 -17.46 -31.98
CA SER A 10 9.95 -17.47 -33.38
C SER A 10 10.24 -16.02 -33.78
N PRO A 11 11.48 -15.55 -33.57
CA PRO A 11 11.82 -14.17 -33.86
C PRO A 11 11.78 -13.90 -35.38
N PRO A 12 11.38 -12.69 -35.79
CA PRO A 12 11.36 -12.32 -37.21
C PRO A 12 12.78 -12.32 -37.77
N GLY A 13 13.00 -13.05 -38.87
CA GLY A 13 14.32 -13.19 -39.49
C GLY A 13 15.16 -14.36 -38.98
N SER A 14 14.68 -15.14 -38.01
CA SER A 14 15.34 -16.39 -37.65
C SER A 14 15.15 -17.44 -38.75
N HIS A 15 16.24 -18.11 -39.13
CA HIS A 15 16.22 -19.20 -40.11
C HIS A 15 15.92 -20.57 -39.48
N GLN A 16 15.68 -20.60 -38.17
CA GLN A 16 15.40 -21.81 -37.40
C GLN A 16 13.92 -21.85 -36.96
N GLY A 17 13.44 -23.03 -36.59
CA GLY A 17 12.09 -23.22 -36.04
C GLY A 17 11.92 -22.55 -34.67
N PRO A 18 10.87 -22.88 -33.89
CA PRO A 18 10.63 -22.27 -32.59
C PRO A 18 11.81 -22.53 -31.63
N ILE A 19 12.51 -21.46 -31.27
CA ILE A 19 13.66 -21.46 -30.36
C ILE A 19 13.21 -21.19 -28.92
N LEU A 20 14.06 -21.53 -27.96
CA LEU A 20 13.73 -21.37 -26.54
C LEU A 20 13.62 -19.89 -26.13
N ASN A 21 14.53 -19.06 -26.64
CA ASN A 21 14.54 -17.62 -26.40
C ASN A 21 15.39 -16.91 -27.47
N SER A 22 15.22 -15.60 -27.60
CA SER A 22 15.93 -14.78 -28.59
C SER A 22 17.45 -14.73 -28.40
N CYS A 23 17.95 -14.97 -27.18
CA CYS A 23 19.37 -14.94 -26.83
C CYS A 23 20.18 -16.14 -27.33
N THR A 24 19.50 -17.19 -27.79
CA THR A 24 20.15 -18.39 -28.34
C THR A 24 20.49 -18.26 -29.82
N ASP A 25 19.88 -17.33 -30.55
CA ASP A 25 20.15 -17.11 -31.97
C ASP A 25 21.26 -16.05 -32.17
N ILE A 26 22.42 -16.48 -32.66
CA ILE A 26 23.62 -15.65 -32.83
C ILE A 26 23.48 -14.70 -34.05
N GLY A 27 22.54 -14.97 -34.97
CA GLY A 27 22.35 -14.20 -36.20
C GLY A 27 21.31 -13.08 -36.12
N LEU A 28 20.65 -12.91 -34.97
CA LEU A 28 19.56 -11.94 -34.81
C LEU A 28 20.10 -10.52 -34.57
N ASP A 29 19.39 -9.51 -35.09
CA ASP A 29 19.77 -8.11 -34.89
C ASP A 29 19.73 -7.75 -33.38
N PRO A 30 20.74 -7.05 -32.83
CA PRO A 30 20.80 -6.68 -31.42
C PRO A 30 19.55 -5.99 -30.86
N SER A 31 18.78 -5.29 -31.70
CA SER A 31 17.55 -4.60 -31.29
C SER A 31 16.34 -5.53 -31.12
N LEU A 32 16.38 -6.72 -31.72
CA LEU A 32 15.33 -7.74 -31.60
C LEU A 32 15.56 -8.70 -30.42
N LEU A 33 16.74 -8.66 -29.79
CA LEU A 33 17.02 -9.46 -28.59
C LEU A 33 16.14 -8.98 -27.44
N CYS A 34 15.45 -9.91 -26.79
CA CYS A 34 14.57 -9.63 -25.64
C CYS A 34 13.54 -8.53 -25.92
N THR A 35 13.00 -8.52 -27.15
CA THR A 35 12.05 -7.50 -27.64
C THR A 35 12.60 -6.06 -27.58
N GLY A 36 13.92 -5.90 -27.46
CA GLY A 36 14.57 -4.60 -27.27
C GLY A 36 14.39 -3.99 -25.87
N HIS A 37 13.90 -4.78 -24.90
CA HIS A 37 13.62 -4.36 -23.52
C HIS A 37 14.49 -5.07 -22.49
N GLY A 38 15.67 -5.53 -22.91
CA GLY A 38 16.60 -6.23 -22.04
C GLY A 38 17.89 -6.61 -22.75
N ARG A 39 18.69 -7.41 -22.06
CA ARG A 39 19.98 -7.90 -22.56
C ARG A 39 20.15 -9.37 -22.25
N CYS A 40 20.89 -10.08 -23.08
CA CYS A 40 21.20 -11.48 -22.85
C CYS A 40 22.23 -11.62 -21.73
N LYS A 41 21.93 -12.51 -20.78
CA LYS A 41 22.82 -12.90 -19.69
C LYS A 41 23.00 -14.41 -19.71
N ASP A 42 24.23 -14.85 -19.58
CA ASP A 42 24.54 -16.28 -19.52
C ASP A 42 24.21 -16.83 -18.11
N TRP A 43 23.66 -18.04 -18.05
CA TRP A 43 23.26 -18.64 -16.78
C TRP A 43 24.46 -19.06 -15.91
N PHE A 44 25.54 -19.48 -16.56
CA PHE A 44 26.76 -19.95 -15.92
C PHE A 44 27.90 -19.00 -16.27
N ASP A 45 28.00 -17.84 -15.60
CA ASP A 45 29.17 -16.97 -15.70
C ASP A 45 30.32 -17.54 -14.83
N PRO A 46 31.48 -17.92 -15.40
CA PRO A 46 32.73 -17.78 -14.69
C PRO A 46 33.57 -16.71 -15.39
N LEU A 47 33.73 -15.55 -14.76
CA LEU A 47 34.73 -14.51 -15.06
C LEU A 47 34.48 -13.60 -16.29
N PRO A 48 35.01 -12.35 -16.26
CA PRO A 48 34.65 -11.30 -17.20
C PRO A 48 35.26 -11.58 -18.57
N LEU A 49 34.41 -11.82 -19.57
CA LEU A 49 34.80 -12.01 -20.94
C LEU A 49 34.98 -10.65 -21.63
N ASP A 50 36.25 -10.33 -21.86
CA ASP A 50 36.71 -9.35 -22.84
C ASP A 50 36.04 -9.61 -24.21
N SER A 51 35.88 -8.54 -25.00
CA SER A 51 34.91 -8.36 -26.10
C SER A 51 35.07 -9.27 -27.35
N LYS A 52 35.61 -10.48 -27.24
CA LYS A 52 35.72 -11.48 -28.34
C LYS A 52 35.29 -12.87 -27.84
N ARG A 53 34.00 -13.19 -27.99
CA ARG A 53 33.36 -14.44 -27.51
C ARG A 53 33.92 -15.72 -28.18
N PRO A 54 34.45 -16.70 -27.43
CA PRO A 54 34.19 -18.11 -27.72
C PRO A 54 32.76 -18.47 -27.25
N ALA A 55 32.16 -19.50 -27.83
CA ALA A 55 30.76 -19.89 -27.63
C ALA A 55 30.35 -19.98 -26.13
N PRO A 56 29.11 -19.60 -25.77
CA PRO A 56 28.63 -19.69 -24.39
C PRO A 56 28.69 -21.14 -23.91
N LEU A 57 29.26 -21.38 -22.73
CA LEU A 57 29.36 -22.70 -22.09
C LEU A 57 28.02 -23.20 -21.51
N GLY A 58 26.92 -22.46 -21.71
CA GLY A 58 25.58 -22.82 -21.23
C GLY A 58 24.45 -21.97 -21.81
N PRO A 59 23.20 -22.17 -21.34
CA PRO A 59 22.04 -21.43 -21.84
C PRO A 59 22.09 -19.96 -21.42
N SER A 60 21.79 -19.07 -22.37
CA SER A 60 21.60 -17.64 -22.16
C SER A 60 20.11 -17.33 -22.02
N PHE A 61 19.76 -16.33 -21.21
CA PHE A 61 18.39 -15.86 -21.02
C PHE A 61 18.32 -14.34 -21.03
N CYS A 62 17.13 -13.81 -21.26
CA CYS A 62 16.88 -12.38 -21.20
C CYS A 62 16.89 -11.87 -19.75
N GLU A 63 17.77 -10.90 -19.49
CA GLU A 63 17.73 -10.03 -18.31
C GLU A 63 17.00 -8.75 -18.71
N CYS A 64 15.73 -8.65 -18.31
CA CYS A 64 14.87 -7.53 -18.66
C CYS A 64 15.25 -6.24 -17.93
N ASP A 65 14.96 -5.11 -18.58
CA ASP A 65 14.99 -3.80 -17.95
C ASP A 65 13.98 -3.72 -16.80
N ARG A 66 14.17 -2.74 -15.91
CA ARG A 66 13.39 -2.60 -14.66
C ARG A 66 11.88 -2.63 -14.89
N ASP A 67 11.41 -2.00 -15.96
CA ASP A 67 10.00 -1.76 -16.23
C ASP A 67 9.34 -2.89 -17.07
N TRP A 68 10.09 -3.95 -17.41
CA TRP A 68 9.63 -5.08 -18.23
C TRP A 68 9.85 -6.42 -17.53
N THR A 69 9.09 -7.44 -17.92
CA THR A 69 9.10 -8.79 -17.36
C THR A 69 8.63 -9.81 -18.38
N GLY A 70 8.76 -11.09 -18.03
CA GLY A 70 8.45 -12.21 -18.93
C GLY A 70 9.73 -12.88 -19.45
N PRO A 71 9.59 -14.01 -20.16
CA PRO A 71 10.74 -14.71 -20.74
C PRO A 71 11.46 -13.91 -21.83
N GLU A 72 10.75 -13.04 -22.55
CA GLU A 72 11.25 -12.18 -23.64
C GLU A 72 11.06 -10.68 -23.36
N CYS A 73 10.83 -10.30 -22.10
CA CYS A 73 10.64 -8.90 -21.70
C CYS A 73 9.49 -8.19 -22.43
N ASP A 74 8.44 -8.93 -22.78
CA ASP A 74 7.29 -8.48 -23.55
C ASP A 74 6.17 -7.88 -22.67
N ILE A 75 6.20 -8.16 -21.36
CA ILE A 75 5.17 -7.73 -20.42
C ILE A 75 5.67 -6.49 -19.66
N GLN A 76 4.94 -5.39 -19.75
CA GLN A 76 5.26 -4.18 -18.98
C GLN A 76 4.87 -4.34 -17.51
N ARG A 77 5.80 -4.04 -16.59
CA ARG A 77 5.55 -4.05 -15.15
C ARG A 77 4.78 -2.82 -14.71
N LYS A 78 3.94 -3.01 -13.69
CA LYS A 78 3.31 -1.91 -12.94
C LYS A 78 4.35 -1.23 -12.04
N SER A 79 4.19 0.08 -11.82
CA SER A 79 5.07 0.90 -10.98
C SER A 79 4.81 0.64 -9.49
N GLN A 80 5.85 0.35 -8.70
CA GLN A 80 5.74 0.20 -7.25
C GLN A 80 5.42 1.54 -6.59
N PHE A 81 5.97 2.64 -7.10
CA PHE A 81 5.72 3.99 -6.60
C PHE A 81 4.25 4.37 -6.74
N THR A 82 3.64 4.07 -7.89
CA THR A 82 2.20 4.29 -8.09
C THR A 82 1.38 3.47 -7.10
N ALA A 83 1.72 2.19 -6.90
CA ALA A 83 1.06 1.34 -5.91
C ALA A 83 1.23 1.89 -4.48
N PHE A 84 2.42 2.39 -4.14
CA PHE A 84 2.74 2.97 -2.85
C PHE A 84 1.94 4.26 -2.57
N VAL A 85 1.89 5.19 -3.52
CA VAL A 85 1.10 6.42 -3.41
C VAL A 85 -0.39 6.11 -3.29
N LEU A 86 -0.90 5.15 -4.07
CA LEU A 86 -2.29 4.70 -3.95
C LEU A 86 -2.57 4.07 -2.58
N SER A 87 -1.62 3.31 -2.02
CA SER A 87 -1.75 2.76 -0.67
C SER A 87 -1.74 3.87 0.38
N MET A 88 -0.88 4.88 0.25
CA MET A 88 -0.75 5.97 1.22
C MET A 88 -2.01 6.86 1.29
N PHE A 89 -2.60 7.24 0.15
CA PHE A 89 -3.76 8.16 0.13
C PHE A 89 -5.10 7.45 0.05
N PHE A 90 -5.18 6.35 -0.68
CA PHE A 90 -6.42 5.63 -0.98
C PHE A 90 -6.40 4.18 -0.45
N GLY A 91 -5.45 3.82 0.41
CA GLY A 91 -5.32 2.46 0.93
C GLY A 91 -6.46 2.03 1.86
N MET A 92 -7.10 2.99 2.57
CA MET A 92 -8.33 2.73 3.33
C MET A 92 -9.48 2.25 2.43
N PHE A 93 -9.49 2.67 1.16
CA PHE A 93 -10.45 2.23 0.14
C PHE A 93 -9.95 1.04 -0.69
N GLY A 94 -8.75 0.52 -0.43
CA GLY A 94 -8.18 -0.62 -1.17
C GLY A 94 -7.75 -0.33 -2.60
N ALA A 95 -7.50 0.93 -2.96
CA ALA A 95 -7.05 1.31 -4.32
C ALA A 95 -5.74 0.64 -4.73
N ASP A 96 -4.84 0.41 -3.78
CA ASP A 96 -3.59 -0.33 -3.96
C ASP A 96 -3.82 -1.78 -4.42
N MET A 97 -4.81 -2.47 -3.84
CA MET A 97 -5.17 -3.83 -4.22
C MET A 97 -5.83 -3.87 -5.61
N PHE A 98 -6.68 -2.89 -5.93
CA PHE A 98 -7.25 -2.78 -7.27
C PHE A 98 -6.19 -2.53 -8.33
N TYR A 99 -5.19 -1.68 -8.04
CA TYR A 99 -4.07 -1.46 -8.95
C TYR A 99 -3.25 -2.73 -9.20
N LEU A 100 -3.01 -3.53 -8.17
CA LEU A 100 -2.25 -4.78 -8.27
C LEU A 100 -3.07 -5.95 -8.89
N GLY A 101 -4.37 -5.76 -9.14
CA GLY A 101 -5.26 -6.77 -9.72
C GLY A 101 -5.97 -7.67 -8.69
N TRP A 102 -5.76 -7.44 -7.39
CA TRP A 102 -6.37 -8.21 -6.31
C TRP A 102 -7.78 -7.68 -5.97
N PHE A 103 -8.71 -7.80 -6.91
CA PHE A 103 -10.07 -7.26 -6.77
C PHE A 103 -10.81 -7.77 -5.52
N GLY A 104 -10.73 -9.07 -5.22
CA GLY A 104 -11.38 -9.65 -4.04
C GLY A 104 -10.88 -9.05 -2.72
N LEU A 105 -9.57 -8.85 -2.58
CA LEU A 105 -8.98 -8.21 -1.40
C LEU A 105 -9.32 -6.72 -1.33
N GLY A 106 -9.37 -6.02 -2.47
CA GLY A 106 -9.82 -4.62 -2.54
C GLY A 106 -11.25 -4.44 -2.06
N VAL A 107 -12.17 -5.30 -2.51
CA VAL A 107 -13.58 -5.28 -2.04
C VAL A 107 -13.67 -5.63 -0.56
N ALA A 108 -12.93 -6.62 -0.08
CA ALA A 108 -12.89 -6.97 1.34
C ALA A 108 -12.41 -5.79 2.21
N LYS A 109 -11.40 -5.03 1.76
CA LYS A 109 -10.99 -3.78 2.42
C LYS A 109 -12.10 -2.75 2.47
N LEU A 110 -12.82 -2.53 1.37
CA LEU A 110 -13.96 -1.59 1.34
C LEU A 110 -15.05 -1.99 2.32
N CYS A 111 -15.44 -3.27 2.33
CA CYS A 111 -16.48 -3.78 3.24
C CYS A 111 -16.08 -3.69 4.72
N THR A 112 -14.79 -3.78 5.02
CA THR A 112 -14.26 -3.70 6.40
C THR A 112 -13.82 -2.28 6.79
N LEU A 113 -14.09 -1.27 5.95
CA LEU A 113 -13.60 0.11 6.11
C LEU A 113 -12.09 0.16 6.42
N GLY A 114 -11.30 -0.64 5.68
CA GLY A 114 -9.85 -0.71 5.83
C GLY A 114 -9.36 -1.47 7.06
N GLY A 115 -10.20 -2.32 7.67
CA GLY A 115 -9.81 -3.21 8.78
C GLY A 115 -9.31 -2.47 10.02
N LEU A 116 -10.00 -1.39 10.40
CA LEU A 116 -9.62 -0.49 11.52
C LEU A 116 -8.24 0.18 11.35
N GLY A 117 -7.74 0.30 10.11
CA GLY A 117 -6.47 0.95 9.80
C GLY A 117 -5.23 0.06 9.93
N VAL A 118 -5.34 -1.12 10.57
CA VAL A 118 -4.22 -2.08 10.67
C VAL A 118 -3.85 -2.62 9.29
N TRP A 119 -4.87 -2.99 8.50
CA TRP A 119 -4.66 -3.49 7.14
C TRP A 119 -4.02 -2.43 6.24
N TRP A 120 -4.43 -1.17 6.40
CA TRP A 120 -3.85 -0.05 5.68
C TRP A 120 -2.36 0.15 6.01
N ILE A 121 -1.98 0.17 7.29
CA ILE A 121 -0.57 0.32 7.69
C ILE A 121 0.28 -0.85 7.18
N PHE A 122 -0.27 -2.08 7.24
CA PHE A 122 0.41 -3.27 6.73
C PHE A 122 0.72 -3.15 5.23
N ASP A 123 -0.23 -2.69 4.42
CA ASP A 123 0.00 -2.60 2.98
C ASP A 123 0.94 -1.47 2.59
N VAL A 124 0.89 -0.32 3.27
CA VAL A 124 1.87 0.75 3.09
C VAL A 124 3.28 0.24 3.39
N ALA A 125 3.46 -0.51 4.48
CA ALA A 125 4.75 -1.10 4.83
C ALA A 125 5.18 -2.18 3.83
N ARG A 126 4.28 -3.07 3.41
CA ARG A 126 4.55 -4.18 2.48
C ARG A 126 4.95 -3.67 1.09
N ILE A 127 4.21 -2.70 0.55
CA ILE A 127 4.42 -2.15 -0.80
C ILE A 127 5.65 -1.23 -0.82
N GLY A 128 5.89 -0.47 0.25
CA GLY A 128 7.03 0.43 0.33
C GLY A 128 8.37 -0.27 0.56
N SER A 129 8.39 -1.36 1.35
CA SER A 129 9.63 -2.08 1.69
C SER A 129 10.16 -2.99 0.59
N SER A 130 9.31 -3.52 -0.28
CA SER A 130 9.76 -4.44 -1.34
C SER A 130 8.81 -4.44 -2.54
N PRO A 131 9.30 -4.77 -3.75
CA PRO A 131 8.45 -4.95 -4.91
C PRO A 131 7.54 -6.17 -4.70
N VAL A 132 6.25 -5.89 -4.55
CA VAL A 132 5.16 -6.85 -4.35
C VAL A 132 4.75 -7.55 -5.65
N SER A 133 4.16 -8.74 -5.52
CA SER A 133 3.61 -9.47 -6.67
C SER A 133 2.19 -9.01 -7.01
N THR A 134 1.93 -8.96 -8.31
CA THR A 134 0.60 -8.78 -8.90
C THR A 134 -0.15 -10.12 -8.95
N VAL A 135 -1.43 -10.08 -9.33
CA VAL A 135 -2.25 -11.30 -9.54
C VAL A 135 -1.65 -12.24 -10.60
N ASP A 136 -0.93 -11.67 -11.57
CA ASP A 136 -0.28 -12.41 -12.67
C ASP A 136 1.06 -13.04 -12.26
N SER A 137 1.33 -13.16 -10.96
CA SER A 137 2.57 -13.73 -10.38
C SER A 137 3.87 -12.97 -10.68
N PHE A 138 3.81 -11.84 -11.39
CA PHE A 138 4.97 -10.97 -11.64
C PHE A 138 5.13 -9.91 -10.55
N ARG A 139 6.39 -9.54 -10.26
CA ARG A 139 6.72 -8.45 -9.32
C ARG A 139 6.61 -7.09 -10.02
N VAL A 140 6.20 -6.07 -9.27
CA VAL A 140 6.18 -4.67 -9.74
C VAL A 140 7.61 -4.13 -9.96
N ALA A 141 7.73 -3.09 -10.78
CA ALA A 141 8.99 -2.40 -11.02
C ALA A 141 9.47 -1.70 -9.74
N ALA A 142 10.69 -1.99 -9.29
CA ALA A 142 11.28 -1.42 -8.09
C ALA A 142 11.78 0.01 -8.33
N ASP A 143 10.85 0.96 -8.40
CA ASP A 143 11.08 2.39 -8.63
C ASP A 143 11.03 3.23 -7.35
N VAL A 144 10.65 2.65 -6.21
CA VAL A 144 10.64 3.32 -4.90
C VAL A 144 12.03 3.28 -4.28
N GLU A 145 12.60 4.45 -4.05
CA GLU A 145 13.85 4.58 -3.31
C GLU A 145 13.62 4.32 -1.81
N HIS A 146 14.52 3.56 -1.19
CA HIS A 146 14.39 3.13 0.20
C HIS A 146 14.33 4.32 1.17
N TRP A 147 15.14 5.37 0.96
CA TRP A 147 15.13 6.54 1.83
C TRP A 147 13.81 7.32 1.73
N ALA A 148 13.25 7.42 0.52
CA ALA A 148 11.98 8.10 0.28
C ALA A 148 10.83 7.36 0.99
N PHE A 149 10.81 6.03 0.89
CA PHE A 149 9.89 5.19 1.65
C PHE A 149 9.98 5.45 3.16
N VAL A 150 11.20 5.43 3.72
CA VAL A 150 11.40 5.61 5.18
C VAL A 150 10.89 6.97 5.65
N LEU A 151 11.23 8.06 4.94
CA LEU A 151 10.75 9.41 5.30
C LEU A 151 9.23 9.53 5.18
N CYS A 152 8.64 8.97 4.13
CA CYS A 152 7.18 8.96 3.94
C CYS A 152 6.48 8.15 5.04
N PHE A 153 7.01 6.99 5.40
CA PHE A 153 6.43 6.13 6.44
C PHE A 153 6.53 6.74 7.84
N LEU A 154 7.67 7.34 8.19
CA LEU A 154 7.86 8.02 9.47
C LEU A 154 6.97 9.27 9.59
N SER A 155 6.90 10.09 8.55
CA SER A 155 6.01 11.27 8.55
C SER A 155 4.54 10.86 8.65
N PHE A 156 4.13 9.84 7.90
CA PHE A 156 2.76 9.30 7.94
C PHE A 156 2.36 8.78 9.32
N THR A 157 3.20 7.93 9.93
CA THR A 157 2.92 7.39 11.27
C THR A 157 2.91 8.48 12.35
N ALA A 158 3.78 9.51 12.23
CA ALA A 158 3.77 10.67 13.11
C ALA A 158 2.47 11.48 13.00
N VAL A 159 1.99 11.74 11.78
CA VAL A 159 0.73 12.46 11.54
C VAL A 159 -0.46 11.68 12.10
N LEU A 160 -0.51 10.35 11.89
CA LEU A 160 -1.56 9.51 12.46
C LEU A 160 -1.53 9.50 13.99
N ALA A 161 -0.35 9.34 14.59
CA ALA A 161 -0.19 9.34 16.04
C ALA A 161 -0.61 10.69 16.66
N PHE A 162 -0.22 11.79 16.03
CA PHE A 162 -0.61 13.13 16.46
C PHE A 162 -2.12 13.36 16.32
N GLY A 163 -2.72 12.93 15.20
CA GLY A 163 -4.16 13.00 14.98
C GLY A 163 -4.96 12.21 16.00
N LEU A 164 -4.53 10.99 16.33
CA LEU A 164 -5.16 10.17 17.37
C LEU A 164 -4.99 10.77 18.76
N SER A 165 -3.83 11.37 19.05
CA SER A 165 -3.58 12.09 20.31
C SER A 165 -4.52 13.29 20.46
N ILE A 166 -4.63 14.16 19.44
CA ILE A 166 -5.56 15.29 19.44
C ILE A 166 -7.00 14.81 19.60
N TRP A 167 -7.41 13.78 18.84
CA TRP A 167 -8.76 13.24 18.92
C TRP A 167 -9.06 12.71 20.33
N SER A 168 -8.12 11.98 20.93
CA SER A 168 -8.23 11.48 22.30
C SER A 168 -8.36 12.61 23.33
N ILE A 169 -7.50 13.63 23.23
CA ILE A 169 -7.54 14.81 24.11
C ILE A 169 -8.89 15.52 23.96
N ASN A 170 -9.32 15.81 22.73
CA ASN A 170 -10.59 16.50 22.48
C ASN A 170 -11.79 15.70 22.99
N ARG A 171 -11.78 14.38 22.81
CA ARG A 171 -12.82 13.49 23.35
C ARG A 171 -12.90 13.58 24.87
N GLU A 172 -11.75 13.59 25.54
CA GLU A 172 -11.67 13.69 26.99
C GLU A 172 -12.06 15.09 27.49
N GLN A 173 -11.65 16.14 26.79
CA GLN A 173 -12.06 17.52 27.11
C GLN A 173 -13.57 17.71 26.96
N VAL A 174 -14.19 17.16 25.90
CA VAL A 174 -15.65 17.20 25.71
C VAL A 174 -16.36 16.41 26.80
N LYS A 175 -15.82 15.26 27.21
CA LYS A 175 -16.38 14.47 28.32
C LYS A 175 -16.36 15.26 29.64
N LYS A 176 -15.22 15.86 29.97
CA LYS A 176 -15.06 16.70 31.18
C LYS A 176 -15.96 17.95 31.14
N ALA A 177 -16.06 18.62 30.00
CA ALA A 177 -16.95 19.79 29.85
C ALA A 177 -18.42 19.42 30.05
N ARG A 178 -18.84 18.25 29.56
CA ARG A 178 -20.20 17.72 29.75
C ARG A 178 -20.50 17.46 31.23
N GLU A 179 -19.57 16.87 31.98
CA GLU A 179 -19.73 16.63 33.42
C GLU A 179 -19.87 17.92 34.22
N ILE A 180 -19.05 18.95 33.94
CA ILE A 180 -19.13 20.26 34.61
C ILE A 180 -20.48 20.96 34.37
N LEU A 181 -21.01 20.88 33.15
CA LEU A 181 -22.30 21.48 32.80
C LEU A 181 -23.47 20.83 33.57
N ILE A 182 -23.44 19.50 33.76
CA ILE A 182 -24.45 18.76 34.53
C ILE A 182 -24.44 19.22 35.99
N LEU A 183 -23.26 19.31 36.62
CA LEU A 183 -23.11 19.76 38.02
C LEU A 183 -23.60 21.20 38.23
N ARG A 184 -23.36 22.10 37.27
CA ARG A 184 -23.89 23.48 37.32
C ARG A 184 -25.42 23.50 37.21
N THR A 185 -25.99 22.63 36.37
CA THR A 185 -27.45 22.54 36.21
C THR A 185 -28.11 22.04 37.50
N GLU A 186 -27.55 21.01 38.13
CA GLU A 186 -28.06 20.47 39.41
C GLU A 186 -28.00 21.49 40.56
N SER A 187 -26.90 22.26 40.66
CA SER A 187 -26.78 23.30 41.68
C SER A 187 -27.76 24.46 41.46
N GLN A 188 -28.00 24.88 40.21
CA GLN A 188 -29.03 25.88 39.86
C GLN A 188 -30.45 25.39 40.19
N VAL A 189 -30.79 24.15 39.81
CA VAL A 189 -32.10 23.54 40.11
C VAL A 189 -32.34 23.46 41.62
N SER A 190 -31.31 23.06 42.38
CA SER A 190 -31.39 22.99 43.84
C SER A 190 -31.64 24.36 44.46
N ALA A 191 -30.93 25.41 44.02
CA ALA A 191 -31.12 26.77 44.52
C ALA A 191 -32.54 27.32 44.27
N VAL A 192 -33.11 27.07 43.09
CA VAL A 192 -34.49 27.46 42.76
C VAL A 192 -35.50 26.69 43.62
N SER A 193 -35.30 25.39 43.82
CA SER A 193 -36.17 24.54 44.64
C SER A 193 -36.22 25.03 46.09
N TYR A 194 -35.06 25.27 46.73
CA TYR A 194 -35.00 25.80 48.10
C TYR A 194 -35.64 27.19 48.23
N GLY A 195 -35.43 28.08 47.25
CA GLY A 195 -36.06 29.40 47.23
C GLY A 195 -37.59 29.31 47.17
N SER A 196 -38.12 28.42 46.32
CA SER A 196 -39.57 28.18 46.24
C SER A 196 -40.14 27.61 47.54
N MET A 197 -39.42 26.67 48.17
CA MET A 197 -39.83 26.07 49.43
C MET A 197 -39.87 27.12 50.55
N MET A 198 -38.80 27.91 50.74
CA MET A 198 -38.79 28.98 51.76
C MET A 198 -39.92 30.00 51.59
N SER A 199 -40.25 30.37 50.35
CA SER A 199 -41.38 31.27 50.09
C SER A 199 -42.73 30.69 50.55
N SER A 200 -42.89 29.36 50.46
CA SER A 200 -44.09 28.64 50.91
C SER A 200 -44.20 28.52 52.44
N TRP A 201 -43.08 28.46 53.17
CA TRP A 201 -43.08 28.38 54.65
C TRP A 201 -43.22 29.75 55.32
N GLY A 202 -42.94 30.86 54.61
CA GLY A 202 -43.08 32.23 55.11
C GLY A 202 -44.53 32.74 55.24
N GLN A 203 -45.53 31.92 54.95
CA GLN A 203 -46.94 32.30 54.94
C GLN A 203 -47.80 31.58 56.01
N GLN A 204 -47.21 30.99 57.05
CA GLN A 204 -48.02 30.51 58.19
C GLN A 204 -48.38 31.67 59.13
N PRO A 205 -49.67 32.08 59.23
CA PRO A 205 -50.08 33.12 60.15
C PRO A 205 -49.95 32.63 61.59
N LEU A 206 -49.26 33.42 62.41
CA LEU A 206 -49.18 33.26 63.86
C LEU A 206 -50.59 33.21 64.47
N MET A 207 -51.08 32.00 64.77
CA MET A 207 -52.25 31.83 65.64
C MET A 207 -51.83 32.19 67.07
N LYS A 208 -52.27 33.37 67.51
CA LYS A 208 -52.26 33.77 68.92
C LYS A 208 -53.09 32.77 69.72
N GLN A 209 -52.47 32.10 70.68
CA GLN A 209 -53.19 31.34 71.70
C GLN A 209 -53.56 32.25 72.89
N PRO A 210 -54.74 32.05 73.50
CA PRO A 210 -55.36 32.92 74.48
C PRO A 210 -54.69 32.92 75.86
#